data_AF-A0A2A2TP73-F1
#
_entry.id   AF-A0A2A2TP73-F1
#
_cell.length_a   1.000
_cell.length_b   1.000
_cell.length_c   1.000
_cell.angle_alpha   90.00
_cell.angle_beta   90.00
_cell.angle_gamma   90.00
#
_symmetry.space_group_name_H-M   'P 1'
#
loop_
_entity.id
_entity.type
_entity.pdbx_description
1 polymer ?
#
loop_
_entity_poly.entity_id
_entity_poly.type
_entity_poly.pdbx_seq_one_letter_code
_entity_poly.pdbx_strand_id
1 'polypeptide(L)'
;MALRIKVASAEFESATSDGWVDGLLQGKKEIWVYVELGTEQEYIPTDNDDPRTEYRLFRGCDVFYAKSQERLEVQIYEAEQLNVTVILYS
;
A
#
# COMPACT_ATOMS: atom_id res chain seq x y z
N MET A 1 14.02 -0.06 2.12
CA MET A 1 13.07 -1.00 2.74
C MET A 1 11.73 -0.75 2.06
N ALA A 2 11.03 -1.80 1.60
CA ALA A 2 9.76 -1.66 0.89
C ALA A 2 8.62 -2.24 1.74
N LEU A 3 7.48 -1.57 1.76
CA LEU A 3 6.27 -2.02 2.45
C LEU A 3 5.37 -2.74 1.46
N ARG A 4 4.84 -3.90 1.82
CA ARG A 4 3.90 -4.65 1.00
C ARG A 4 2.49 -4.47 1.55
N ILE A 5 1.57 -4.02 0.71
CA ILE A 5 0.21 -3.63 1.12
C ILE A 5 -0.78 -4.40 0.27
N LYS A 6 -1.63 -5.18 0.94
CA LYS A 6 -2.75 -5.87 0.31
C LYS A 6 -3.88 -4.88 0.14
N VAL A 7 -4.28 -4.64 -1.09
CA VAL A 7 -5.42 -3.78 -1.43
C VAL A 7 -6.55 -4.61 -2.03
N ALA A 8 -7.75 -4.06 -2.08
CA ALA A 8 -8.83 -4.66 -2.87
C ALA A 8 -8.52 -4.51 -4.36
N SER A 9 -9.03 -5.43 -5.20
CA SER A 9 -8.77 -5.40 -6.64
C SER A 9 -9.23 -4.09 -7.30
N ALA A 10 -10.37 -3.53 -6.86
CA ALA A 10 -10.85 -2.24 -7.35
C ALA A 10 -9.91 -1.06 -7.02
N GLU A 11 -9.34 -1.06 -5.82
CA GLU A 11 -8.34 -0.07 -5.37
C GLU A 11 -7.02 -0.26 -6.13
N PHE A 12 -6.63 -1.52 -6.39
CA PHE A 12 -5.43 -1.85 -7.16
C PHE A 12 -5.50 -1.36 -8.60
N GLU A 13 -6.64 -1.54 -9.26
CA GLU A 13 -6.86 -1.05 -10.63
C GLU A 13 -6.93 0.48 -10.69
N SER A 14 -7.50 1.11 -9.65
CA SER A 14 -7.61 2.57 -9.55
C SER A 14 -6.31 3.25 -9.09
N ALA A 15 -5.35 2.49 -8.54
CA ALA A 15 -4.06 3.00 -8.10
C ALA A 15 -3.33 3.69 -9.26
N THR A 16 -2.91 4.93 -9.05
CA THR A 16 -2.18 5.73 -10.04
C THR A 16 -1.12 6.57 -9.34
N SER A 17 -0.16 7.08 -10.11
CA SER A 17 0.84 7.99 -9.54
C SER A 17 0.16 9.24 -8.97
N ASP A 18 0.64 9.72 -7.83
CA ASP A 18 0.04 10.85 -7.08
C ASP A 18 -1.41 10.59 -6.62
N GLY A 19 -1.87 9.34 -6.68
CA GLY A 19 -3.16 8.89 -6.17
C GLY A 19 -3.07 8.47 -4.71
N TRP A 20 -4.11 7.78 -4.23
CA TRP A 20 -4.12 7.20 -2.90
C TRP A 20 -4.83 5.85 -2.92
N VAL A 21 -4.50 5.01 -1.95
CA VAL A 21 -5.15 3.71 -1.73
C VAL A 21 -5.22 3.40 -0.25
N ASP A 22 -6.21 2.62 0.15
CA ASP A 22 -6.25 1.99 1.46
C ASP A 22 -6.14 0.46 1.37
N GLY A 23 -5.55 -0.13 2.41
CA GLY A 23 -5.33 -1.56 2.44
C GLY A 23 -4.78 -2.08 3.76
N LEU A 24 -4.31 -3.32 3.73
CA LEU A 24 -3.76 -4.02 4.88
C LEU A 24 -2.27 -4.25 4.71
N LEU A 25 -1.49 -3.94 5.75
CA LEU A 25 -0.06 -4.19 5.73
C LEU A 25 0.25 -5.70 5.77
N GLN A 26 1.10 -6.18 4.87
CA GLN A 26 1.53 -7.58 4.86
C GLN A 26 2.26 -7.96 6.15
N GLY A 27 1.94 -9.14 6.70
CA GLY A 27 2.60 -9.70 7.87
C GLY A 27 2.09 -9.17 9.22
N LYS A 28 1.26 -8.13 9.23
CA LYS A 28 0.57 -7.65 10.43
C LYS A 28 -0.94 -7.77 10.26
N LYS A 29 -1.55 -8.71 10.99
CA LYS A 29 -3.01 -8.81 11.06
C LYS A 29 -3.56 -7.51 11.66
N GLU A 30 -4.65 -7.00 11.09
CA GLU A 30 -5.45 -5.89 11.62
C GLU A 30 -4.77 -4.49 11.58
N ILE A 31 -3.70 -4.32 10.81
CA ILE A 31 -3.14 -2.98 10.56
C ILE A 31 -3.61 -2.49 9.19
N TRP A 32 -4.50 -1.51 9.25
CA TRP A 32 -4.98 -0.77 8.11
C TRP A 32 -4.00 0.36 7.81
N VAL A 33 -3.79 0.61 6.52
CA VAL A 33 -2.91 1.67 6.05
C VAL A 33 -3.60 2.46 4.97
N TYR A 34 -3.49 3.77 5.06
CA TYR A 34 -3.76 4.69 3.96
C TYR A 34 -2.42 5.08 3.36
N VAL A 35 -2.34 5.06 2.04
CA VAL A 35 -1.11 5.32 1.31
C VAL A 35 -1.38 6.40 0.29
N GLU A 36 -0.63 7.49 0.38
CA GLU A 36 -0.50 8.43 -0.71
C GLU A 36 0.58 7.90 -1.64
N LEU A 37 0.17 7.53 -2.85
CA LEU A 37 1.04 6.93 -3.85
C LEU A 37 1.89 8.03 -4.48
N GLY A 38 3.20 7.83 -4.48
CA GLY A 38 4.11 8.69 -5.22
C GLY A 38 4.20 8.26 -6.69
N THR A 39 5.42 8.14 -7.20
CA THR A 39 5.65 7.77 -8.60
C THR A 39 5.64 6.26 -8.79
N GLU A 40 4.84 5.77 -9.73
CA GLU A 40 4.84 4.39 -10.17
C GLU A 40 6.17 4.02 -10.84
N GLN A 41 6.67 2.81 -10.55
CA GLN A 41 7.83 2.24 -11.20
C GLN A 41 7.55 0.79 -11.59
N GLU A 42 8.34 0.31 -12.54
CA GLU A 42 8.32 -1.08 -12.95
C GLU A 42 8.64 -1.99 -11.75
N TYR A 43 7.72 -2.89 -11.43
CA TYR A 43 7.96 -3.93 -10.44
C TYR A 43 8.75 -5.07 -11.09
N ILE A 44 9.86 -5.45 -10.47
CA ILE A 44 10.66 -6.60 -10.90
C ILE A 44 10.23 -7.80 -10.03
N PRO A 45 9.54 -8.80 -10.60
CA PRO A 45 9.11 -9.98 -9.85
C PRO A 45 10.31 -10.73 -9.27
N THR A 46 10.14 -11.28 -8.08
CA THR A 46 11.14 -12.12 -7.40
C THR A 46 10.63 -13.55 -7.27
N ASP A 47 11.52 -14.52 -7.10
CA ASP A 47 11.17 -15.95 -6.99
C ASP A 47 10.22 -16.29 -5.83
N ASN A 48 10.07 -15.39 -4.86
CA ASN A 48 9.17 -15.54 -3.71
C ASN A 48 7.77 -14.92 -3.93
N ASP A 49 7.53 -14.28 -5.06
CA ASP A 49 6.24 -13.67 -5.37
C ASP A 49 5.28 -14.71 -5.95
N ASP A 50 4.02 -14.65 -5.52
CA ASP A 50 2.99 -15.55 -6.04
C ASP A 50 2.72 -15.20 -7.52
N PRO A 51 2.89 -16.16 -8.47
CA PRO A 51 2.71 -15.90 -9.89
C PRO A 51 1.26 -15.61 -10.29
N ARG A 52 0.29 -15.77 -9.36
CA ARG A 52 -1.13 -15.46 -9.58
C ARG A 52 -1.54 -14.12 -9.01
N THR A 53 -0.63 -13.41 -8.35
CA THR A 53 -0.87 -12.09 -7.76
C THR A 53 -0.25 -11.02 -8.63
N GLU A 54 -0.98 -9.93 -8.81
CA GLU A 54 -0.48 -8.74 -9.49
C GLU A 54 0.22 -7.84 -8.48
N TYR A 55 1.36 -7.26 -8.89
CA TYR A 55 2.17 -6.39 -8.05
C TYR A 55 2.44 -5.07 -8.76
N ARG A 56 2.35 -3.97 -8.02
CA ARG A 56 2.71 -2.63 -8.50
C ARG A 56 3.61 -1.94 -7.50
N LEU A 57 4.63 -1.23 -7.99
CA LEU A 57 5.61 -0.56 -7.14
C LEU A 57 5.48 0.95 -7.26
N PHE A 58 5.44 1.61 -6.11
CA PHE A 58 5.41 3.06 -6.02
C PHE A 58 6.55 3.52 -5.11
N ARG A 59 7.21 4.62 -5.47
CA ARG A 59 8.27 5.25 -4.67
C ARG A 59 7.86 6.65 -4.24
N GLY A 60 8.40 7.09 -3.11
CA GLY A 60 8.06 8.39 -2.53
C GLY A 60 6.64 8.41 -1.99
N CYS A 61 6.16 7.27 -1.48
CA CYS A 61 4.84 7.15 -0.91
C CYS A 61 4.85 7.56 0.56
N ASP A 62 3.75 8.11 1.01
CA ASP A 62 3.51 8.44 2.42
C ASP A 62 2.47 7.48 2.97
N VAL A 63 2.82 6.78 4.05
CA VAL A 63 2.01 5.69 4.61
C VAL A 63 1.54 6.07 6.00
N PHE A 64 0.24 6.03 6.20
CA PHE A 64 -0.44 6.38 7.44
C PHE A 64 -1.09 5.13 8.03
N TYR A 65 -0.76 4.80 9.27
CA TYR A 65 -1.18 3.56 9.92
C TYR A 65 -2.38 3.79 10.83
N ALA A 66 -3.37 2.91 10.75
CA ALA A 66 -4.52 2.87 11.64
C ALA A 66 -4.83 1.46 12.13
N LYS A 67 -5.50 1.40 13.29
CA LYS A 67 -5.96 0.13 13.90
C LYS A 67 -7.26 -0.40 13.30
N SER A 68 -8.01 0.44 12.60
CA SER A 68 -9.27 0.05 11.95
C SER A 68 -9.50 0.91 10.71
N GLN A 69 -10.30 0.39 9.79
CA GLN A 69 -10.71 1.10 8.58
C GLN A 69 -11.52 2.36 8.91
N GLU A 70 -12.43 2.29 9.89
CA GLU A 70 -13.22 3.46 10.34
C GLU A 70 -12.33 4.64 10.76
N ARG A 71 -11.15 4.36 11.35
CA ARG A 71 -10.19 5.40 11.72
C ARG A 71 -9.46 6.00 10.52
N LEU A 72 -9.23 5.22 9.46
CA LEU A 72 -8.70 5.77 8.21
C LEU A 72 -9.69 6.75 7.57
N GLU A 73 -10.98 6.42 7.59
CA GLU A 73 -12.03 7.27 7.00
C GLU A 73 -12.12 8.65 7.68
N VAL A 74 -11.84 8.72 8.98
CA VAL A 74 -11.78 9.98 9.75
C VAL A 74 -10.37 10.56 9.89
N GLN A 75 -9.38 10.02 9.14
CA GLN A 75 -7.98 10.46 9.13
C GLN A 75 -7.30 10.45 10.52
N ILE A 76 -7.66 9.50 11.38
CA ILE A 76 -7.01 9.30 12.69
C ILE A 76 -5.94 8.23 12.54
N TYR A 77 -4.68 8.69 12.50
CA TYR A 77 -3.51 7.83 12.33
C TYR A 77 -2.75 7.65 13.65
N GLU A 78 -2.28 6.43 13.89
CA GLU A 78 -1.47 6.10 15.06
C GLU A 78 0.02 6.32 14.80
N ALA A 79 0.43 6.27 13.52
CA ALA A 79 1.79 6.50 13.07
C ALA A 79 1.78 6.87 11.58
N GLU A 80 2.86 7.50 11.12
CA GLU A 80 3.10 7.80 9.72
C GLU A 80 4.53 7.42 9.33
N GLN A 81 4.73 7.14 8.05
CA GLN A 81 6.03 6.86 7.48
C GLN A 81 6.11 7.47 6.09
N LEU A 82 6.96 8.48 5.95
CA LEU A 82 7.05 9.30 4.74
C LEU A 82 8.15 8.84 3.81
N ASN A 83 8.01 9.13 2.52
CA ASN A 83 9.00 8.89 1.47
C ASN A 83 9.50 7.43 1.42
N VAL A 84 8.57 6.48 1.50
CA VAL A 84 8.85 5.04 1.45
C VAL A 84 8.53 4.44 0.09
N THR A 85 9.06 3.23 -0.14
CA THR A 85 8.68 2.41 -1.28
C THR A 85 7.54 1.48 -0.87
N VAL A 86 6.46 1.49 -1.63
CA VAL A 86 5.28 0.66 -1.42
C VAL A 86 5.13 -0.30 -2.60
N ILE A 87 4.81 -1.55 -2.28
CA ILE A 87 4.44 -2.59 -3.23
C ILE A 87 2.98 -2.94 -2.95
N LEU A 88 2.09 -2.58 -3.86
CA LEU A 88 0.70 -2.99 -3.82
C LEU A 88 0.56 -4.39 -4.37
N TYR A 89 -0.33 -5.18 -3.79
CA TYR A 89 -0.72 -6.46 -4.34
C TYR A 89 -2.20 -6.77 -4.07
N SER A 90 -2.85 -7.45 -5.01
CA SER A 90 -4.27 -7.88 -4.91
C SER A 90 -4.42 -9.39 -4.88
#